data_AF-A0A1B6MIC1-F1
#
_entry.id   AF-A0A1B6MIC1-F1
#
_cell.length_a   1.000
_cell.length_b   1.000
_cell.length_c   1.000
_cell.angle_alpha   90.00
_cell.angle_beta   90.00
_cell.angle_gamma   90.00
#
_symmetry.space_group_name_H-M   'P 1'
#
loop_
_entity.id
_entity.type
_entity.pdbx_description
1 polymer ?
#
loop_
_entity_poly.entity_id
_entity_poly.type
_entity_poly.pdbx_seq_one_letter_code
_entity_poly.pdbx_strand_id
1 'polypeptide(L)'
;MANDSNQTISFLEMINHYGFECNNNEPSRITSTSSSCIDNILTSKNYGDKDFYNFDPALSDHNALMISLPNKSFVDNVTVNIHRRVYNDKNMLSFLSGLTSDLQDFVRYDSV
;
A
#
# COMPACT_ATOMS: atom_id res chain seq x y z
N MET A 1 23.56 22.55 -11.76
CA MET A 1 22.82 23.21 -10.67
C MET A 1 21.49 22.49 -10.56
N ALA A 2 21.40 21.50 -9.66
CA ALA A 2 20.15 20.78 -9.41
C ALA A 2 19.28 21.67 -8.54
N ASN A 3 18.14 22.09 -9.07
CA ASN A 3 17.18 22.92 -8.37
C ASN A 3 16.31 21.98 -7.53
N ASP A 4 16.74 21.70 -6.29
CA ASP A 4 15.94 20.96 -5.29
C ASP A 4 14.79 21.85 -4.79
N SER A 5 13.83 22.13 -5.66
CA SER A 5 12.52 22.56 -5.20
C SER A 5 11.88 21.34 -4.54
N ASN A 6 11.90 21.29 -3.21
CA ASN A 6 11.11 20.36 -2.39
C ASN A 6 9.60 20.63 -2.62
N GLN A 7 9.09 20.31 -3.81
CA GLN A 7 7.67 20.26 -4.07
C GLN A 7 7.13 19.02 -3.37
N THR A 8 6.49 19.24 -2.23
CA THR A 8 5.66 18.23 -1.60
C THR A 8 4.47 17.97 -2.51
N ILE A 9 4.54 16.91 -3.31
CA ILE A 9 3.38 16.39 -4.04
C ILE A 9 2.58 15.51 -3.09
N SER A 10 1.26 15.65 -3.09
CA SER A 10 0.40 14.72 -2.36
C SER A 10 0.48 13.32 -3.00
N PHE A 11 0.24 12.28 -2.20
CA PHE A 11 0.19 10.91 -2.69
C PHE A 11 -0.82 10.76 -3.85
N LEU A 12 -1.97 11.43 -3.75
CA LEU A 12 -3.01 11.43 -4.77
C LEU A 12 -2.53 12.07 -6.09
N GLU A 13 -1.83 13.20 -6.01
CA GLU A 13 -1.24 13.82 -7.20
C GLU A 13 -0.18 12.93 -7.85
N MET A 14 0.66 12.28 -7.05
CA MET A 14 1.68 11.35 -7.53
C MET A 14 1.06 10.18 -8.30
N ILE A 15 0.12 9.44 -7.70
CA ILE A 15 -0.48 8.27 -8.38
C ILE A 15 -1.25 8.69 -9.64
N ASN A 16 -1.92 9.84 -9.59
CA ASN A 16 -2.69 10.39 -10.71
C ASN A 16 -1.79 10.76 -11.88
N HIS A 17 -0.61 11.32 -11.60
CA HIS A 17 0.44 11.64 -12.58
C HIS A 17 0.94 10.38 -13.31
N TYR A 18 1.09 9.27 -12.60
CA TYR A 18 1.50 7.99 -13.18
C TYR A 18 0.36 7.17 -13.81
N GLY A 19 -0.83 7.76 -13.95
CA GLY A 19 -1.96 7.10 -14.61
C GLY A 19 -2.68 6.04 -13.76
N PHE A 20 -2.50 6.08 -12.44
CA PHE A 20 -3.21 5.24 -11.49
C PHE A 20 -4.39 5.97 -10.86
N GLU A 21 -5.29 5.21 -10.25
CA GLU A 21 -6.42 5.67 -9.44
C GLU A 21 -6.54 4.85 -8.16
N CYS A 22 -7.12 5.46 -7.12
CA CYS A 22 -7.52 4.78 -5.88
C CYS A 22 -8.89 4.11 -6.07
N ASN A 23 -9.05 2.91 -5.50
CA ASN A 23 -10.28 2.13 -5.58
C ASN A 23 -11.07 2.08 -4.27
N ASN A 24 -10.43 2.37 -3.14
CA ASN A 24 -11.10 2.41 -1.85
C ASN A 24 -11.37 3.85 -1.40
N ASN A 25 -12.63 4.19 -1.16
CA ASN A 25 -13.02 5.47 -0.55
C ASN A 25 -13.70 5.26 0.82
N GLU A 26 -13.74 4.02 1.30
CA GLU A 26 -14.32 3.65 2.58
C GLU A 26 -13.24 3.38 3.62
N PRO A 27 -13.53 3.54 4.92
CA PRO A 27 -12.57 3.21 5.96
C PRO A 27 -12.17 1.74 5.88
N SER A 28 -10.87 1.51 5.76
CA SER A 28 -10.27 0.17 5.78
C SER A 28 -9.71 -0.17 7.16
N ARG A 29 -9.47 0.83 8.02
CA ARG A 29 -9.05 0.64 9.40
C ARG A 29 -10.07 1.26 10.34
N ILE A 30 -10.68 0.42 11.17
CA ILE A 30 -11.74 0.77 12.11
C ILE A 30 -11.31 0.31 13.51
N THR A 31 -11.07 1.28 14.37
CA THR A 31 -10.76 1.06 15.79
C THR A 31 -11.95 1.50 16.64
N SER A 32 -11.89 1.27 17.96
CA SER A 32 -12.92 1.74 18.88
C SER A 32 -13.10 3.26 18.93
N THR A 33 -12.10 4.03 18.48
CA THR A 33 -12.06 5.49 18.62
C THR A 33 -11.92 6.25 17.30
N SER A 34 -11.56 5.56 16.22
CA SER A 34 -11.26 6.20 14.94
C SER A 34 -11.52 5.27 13.77
N SER A 35 -11.80 5.87 12.62
CA SER A 35 -12.04 5.19 11.34
C SER A 35 -11.25 5.91 10.26
N SER A 36 -10.41 5.20 9.51
CA SER A 36 -9.48 5.81 8.55
C SER A 36 -9.37 5.03 7.24
N CYS A 37 -9.23 5.77 6.13
CA CYS A 37 -9.08 5.23 4.77
C CYS A 37 -7.59 5.23 4.37
N ILE A 38 -6.78 4.45 5.07
CA ILE A 38 -5.32 4.42 4.85
C ILE A 38 -4.87 3.30 3.92
N ASP A 39 -5.70 2.28 3.72
CA ASP A 39 -5.42 1.18 2.79
C ASP A 39 -6.17 1.41 1.48
N ASN A 40 -5.49 1.13 0.36
CA ASN A 40 -6.05 1.29 -0.97
C ASN A 40 -5.49 0.24 -1.93
N ILE A 41 -6.27 -0.07 -2.96
CA ILE A 41 -5.80 -0.83 -4.12
C ILE A 41 -5.66 0.16 -5.26
N LEU A 42 -4.48 0.23 -5.89
CA LEU A 42 -4.24 1.11 -7.04
C LEU A 42 -4.41 0.34 -8.34
N THR A 43 -5.17 0.90 -9.28
CA THR A 43 -5.29 0.35 -10.65
C THR A 43 -4.92 1.40 -11.68
N SER A 44 -4.54 0.98 -12.88
CA SER A 44 -4.46 1.90 -14.01
C SER A 44 -5.85 2.44 -14.32
N LYS A 45 -5.97 3.74 -14.64
CA LYS A 45 -7.25 4.40 -14.95
C LYS A 45 -8.05 3.75 -16.09
N ASN A 46 -7.37 3.04 -16.98
CA ASN A 46 -7.94 2.36 -18.15
C ASN A 46 -8.02 0.83 -17.95
N TYR A 47 -8.03 0.34 -16.70
CA TYR A 47 -8.08 -1.10 -16.47
C TYR A 47 -9.41 -1.72 -16.91
N GLY A 48 -10.50 -0.95 -16.94
CA GLY A 48 -11.84 -1.42 -17.32
C GLY A 48 -12.74 -1.58 -16.10
N ASP A 49 -13.88 -2.23 -16.32
CA ASP A 49 -14.86 -2.49 -15.26
C ASP A 49 -14.25 -3.42 -14.21
N LYS A 50 -14.42 -3.05 -12.94
CA LYS A 50 -13.81 -3.72 -11.78
C LYS A 50 -14.80 -3.67 -10.63
N ASP A 51 -14.86 -4.75 -9.85
CA ASP A 51 -15.64 -4.78 -8.62
C ASP A 51 -14.69 -4.66 -7.43
N PHE A 52 -15.07 -3.82 -6.47
CA PHE A 52 -14.28 -3.58 -5.27
C PHE A 52 -15.09 -3.93 -4.03
N TYR A 53 -14.43 -4.55 -3.06
CA TYR A 53 -15.04 -4.99 -1.82
C TYR A 53 -14.16 -4.59 -0.64
N ASN A 54 -14.77 -3.97 0.35
CA ASN A 54 -14.21 -3.69 1.66
C ASN A 54 -15.03 -4.50 2.68
N PHE A 55 -14.43 -5.52 3.30
CA PHE A 55 -15.16 -6.41 4.21
C PHE A 55 -14.37 -6.67 5.49
N ASP A 56 -15.07 -6.79 6.61
CA ASP A 56 -14.47 -7.09 7.90
C ASP A 56 -14.37 -8.61 8.10
N PRO A 57 -13.15 -9.20 8.12
CA PRO A 57 -12.96 -10.61 8.44
C PRO A 57 -13.09 -10.91 9.95
N ALA A 58 -13.23 -9.89 10.81
CA ALA A 58 -13.25 -9.97 12.26
C ALA A 58 -11.95 -10.53 12.88
N LEU A 59 -10.81 -10.31 12.21
CA LEU A 59 -9.49 -10.80 12.62
C LEU A 59 -8.52 -9.67 13.03
N SER A 60 -8.86 -8.41 12.76
CA SER A 60 -8.01 -7.23 12.97
C SER A 60 -8.89 -5.98 13.03
N ASP A 61 -8.32 -4.84 13.46
CA ASP A 61 -8.88 -3.50 13.28
C ASP A 61 -8.81 -3.01 11.82
N HIS A 62 -8.25 -3.82 10.90
CA HIS A 62 -8.31 -3.59 9.47
C HIS A 62 -9.32 -4.51 8.78
N ASN A 63 -10.18 -3.92 7.96
CA ASN A 63 -10.96 -4.62 6.97
C ASN A 63 -10.05 -5.11 5.83
N ALA A 64 -10.43 -6.24 5.26
CA ALA A 64 -9.82 -6.78 4.05
C ALA A 64 -10.33 -6.03 2.81
N LEU A 65 -9.40 -5.70 1.91
CA LEU A 65 -9.72 -5.13 0.60
C LEU A 65 -9.58 -6.20 -0.47
N MET A 66 -10.61 -6.39 -1.28
CA MET A 66 -10.63 -7.32 -2.40
C MET A 66 -11.05 -6.61 -3.68
N ILE A 67 -10.41 -6.97 -4.79
CA ILE A 67 -10.73 -6.46 -6.12
C ILE A 67 -10.94 -7.63 -7.08
N SER A 68 -12.01 -7.55 -7.86
CA SER A 68 -12.24 -8.42 -9.01
C SER A 68 -11.85 -7.66 -10.27
N LEU A 69 -10.92 -8.23 -11.03
CA LEU A 69 -10.39 -7.63 -12.24
C LEU A 69 -10.80 -8.47 -13.46
N PRO A 70 -11.16 -7.85 -14.59
CA PRO A 70 -11.51 -8.55 -15.80
C PRO A 70 -10.27 -9.29 -16.31
N ASN A 71 -10.46 -10.53 -16.73
CA ASN A 71 -9.37 -11.32 -17.30
C ASN A 71 -8.98 -10.72 -18.65
N LYS A 72 -7.90 -9.94 -18.68
CA LYS A 72 -7.32 -9.46 -19.94
C LYS A 72 -6.48 -10.57 -20.54
N SER A 73 -6.93 -11.12 -21.68
CA SER A 73 -6.06 -11.91 -22.55
C SER A 73 -4.80 -11.08 -22.85
N PHE A 74 -3.63 -11.65 -22.56
CA PHE A 74 -2.31 -11.02 -22.66
C PHE A 74 -2.21 -10.10 -23.89
N VAL A 75 -1.91 -8.82 -23.64
CA VAL A 75 -1.49 -7.88 -24.69
C VAL A 75 0.04 -7.91 -24.74
N ASP A 76 0.56 -8.06 -25.95
CA ASP A 76 1.95 -8.37 -26.29
C ASP A 76 3.05 -7.60 -25.52
N ASN A 77 4.14 -8.31 -25.21
CA ASN A 77 5.49 -7.84 -24.86
C ASN A 77 5.57 -6.46 -24.20
N VAL A 78 5.07 -6.33 -22.97
CA VAL A 78 5.38 -5.17 -22.13
C VAL A 78 6.86 -5.20 -21.77
N THR A 79 7.63 -4.23 -22.27
CA THR A 79 9.00 -3.98 -21.81
C THR A 79 8.94 -3.56 -20.34
N VAL A 80 9.19 -4.49 -19.42
CA VAL A 80 9.22 -4.20 -17.98
C VAL A 80 10.50 -3.41 -17.68
N ASN A 81 10.36 -2.10 -17.47
CA ASN A 81 11.45 -1.29 -16.91
C ASN A 81 11.55 -1.56 -15.41
N ILE A 82 12.48 -2.44 -15.02
CA ILE A 82 12.76 -2.72 -13.62
C ILE A 82 13.63 -1.60 -13.05
N HIS A 83 13.02 -0.76 -12.22
CA HIS A 83 13.75 0.19 -11.40
C HIS A 83 14.09 -0.45 -10.06
N ARG A 84 15.39 -0.68 -9.80
CA ARG A 84 15.84 -1.11 -8.47
C ARG A 84 15.64 0.05 -7.49
N ARG A 85 14.87 -0.18 -6.42
CA ARG A 85 14.82 0.80 -5.31
C ARG A 85 16.22 0.96 -4.73
N VAL A 86 16.72 2.19 -4.71
CA VAL A 86 17.94 2.55 -3.99
C VAL A 86 17.53 2.82 -2.56
N TYR A 87 17.90 1.93 -1.64
CA TYR A 87 17.65 2.12 -0.23
C TYR A 87 18.86 2.78 0.43
N ASN A 88 18.61 3.62 1.43
CA ASN A 88 19.65 4.11 2.32
C ASN A 88 19.86 3.05 3.41
N ASP A 89 21.05 2.45 3.44
CA ASP A 89 21.41 1.39 4.39
C ASP A 89 21.15 1.79 5.84
N LYS A 90 21.34 3.07 6.19
CA LYS A 90 21.10 3.58 7.54
C LYS A 90 19.62 3.50 7.93
N ASN A 91 18.72 3.87 7.02
CA ASN A 91 17.27 3.84 7.26
C ASN A 91 16.76 2.38 7.30
N MET A 92 17.32 1.51 6.46
CA MET A 92 17.00 0.08 6.47
C MET A 92 17.43 -0.61 7.76
N LEU A 93 18.61 -0.26 8.30
CA LEU A 93 19.07 -0.80 9.58
C LEU A 93 18.18 -0.37 10.74
N SER A 94 17.76 0.91 10.79
CA SER A 94 16.77 1.37 11.79
C SER A 94 15.45 0.61 11.68
N PHE A 95 14.94 0.41 10.46
CA PHE A 95 13.72 -0.34 10.23
C PHE A 95 13.83 -1.81 10.69
N LEU A 96 14.93 -2.49 10.31
CA LEU A 96 15.20 -3.86 10.74
C LEU A 96 15.36 -3.97 12.26
N SER A 97 16.03 -3.01 12.90
CA SER A 97 16.18 -3.00 14.35
C SER A 97 14.84 -2.89 15.09
N GLY A 98 13.91 -2.09 14.56
CA GLY A 98 12.57 -1.95 15.12
C GLY A 98 11.73 -3.24 14.99
N LEU A 99 11.83 -3.92 13.85
CA LEU A 99 11.16 -5.22 13.66
C LEU A 99 11.69 -6.29 14.63
N THR A 100 12.99 -6.27 14.94
CA THR A 100 13.57 -7.22 15.89
C THR A 100 13.28 -6.92 17.35
N SER A 101 13.03 -5.65 17.73
CA SER A 101 12.61 -5.32 19.10
C SER A 101 11.19 -5.81 19.38
N ASP A 102 10.28 -5.66 18.42
CA ASP A 102 8.87 -6.05 18.59
C ASP A 102 8.67 -7.57 18.63
N LEU A 103 9.55 -8.33 17.97
CA LEU A 103 9.56 -9.81 18.04
C LEU A 103 9.94 -10.35 19.42
N GLN A 104 10.77 -9.64 20.21
CA GLN A 104 11.12 -10.09 21.56
C GLN A 104 9.98 -9.91 22.55
N ASP A 105 9.11 -8.92 22.34
CA ASP A 105 7.94 -8.70 23.19
C ASP A 105 6.83 -9.73 22.91
N PHE A 106 6.68 -10.21 21.67
CA PHE A 106 5.75 -11.30 21.35
C PHE A 106 6.14 -12.64 22.01
N VAL A 107 7.44 -12.97 22.07
CA VAL A 107 7.91 -14.23 22.68
C VAL A 107 7.75 -14.25 24.21
N ARG A 108 7.72 -13.08 24.87
CA ARG A 108 7.56 -12.98 26.33
C ARG A 108 6.13 -13.17 26.83
N TYR A 109 5.12 -13.01 25.97
CA TYR A 109 3.72 -13.23 26.36
C TYR A 109 3.27 -14.71 26.24
N ASP A 110 4.00 -15.54 25.50
CA ASP A 110 3.71 -16.98 25.36
C ASP A 110 4.49 -17.88 26.34
N SER A 111 5.41 -17.32 27.13
CA SER A 111 6.06 -18.03 28.24
C SER A 111 5.26 -17.83 29.53
N VAL A 112 4.37 -18.79 29.78
CA VAL A 112 3.75 -19.09 31.09
C VAL A 112 4.81 -19.26 32.17
#